data_AF-L2GMY6-F1
#
_entry.id   AF-L2GMY6-F1
#
_cell.length_a   1.000
_cell.length_b   1.000
_cell.length_c   1.000
_cell.angle_alpha   90.00
_cell.angle_beta   90.00
_cell.angle_gamma   90.00
#
_symmetry.space_group_name_H-M   'P 1'
#
loop_
_entity.id
_entity.type
_entity.pdbx_description
1 polymer ?
#
loop_
_entity_poly.entity_id
_entity_poly.type
_entity_poly.pdbx_seq_one_letter_code
_entity_poly.pdbx_strand_id
1 'polypeptide(L)'
;MDHSLNDLHKKRKTRFPLSRIKKIMQQNEDVGKAAITVPVVLSKALEMFFEQIISKMAESAKRRESAKIQAQDFRSVVKSNEELYSFLVPLCSTEKEDSQ
;
A
#
# COMPACT_ATOMS: atom_id res chain seq x y z
N MET A 1 -27.65 -10.26 -14.98
CA MET A 1 -26.78 -9.29 -14.29
C MET A 1 -25.66 -10.07 -13.63
N ASP A 2 -24.44 -9.58 -13.77
CA ASP A 2 -23.16 -10.26 -13.62
C ASP A 2 -22.94 -10.91 -12.22
N HIS A 3 -23.17 -12.22 -12.11
CA HIS A 3 -22.81 -13.01 -10.93
C HIS A 3 -21.29 -13.26 -10.81
N SER A 4 -20.50 -12.99 -11.87
CA SER A 4 -19.07 -13.34 -11.95
C SER A 4 -18.19 -12.42 -11.09
N LEU A 5 -18.56 -11.14 -10.95
CA LEU A 5 -17.84 -10.19 -10.08
C LEU A 5 -17.91 -10.56 -8.59
N ASN A 6 -19.04 -11.12 -8.14
CA ASN A 6 -19.22 -11.51 -6.74
C ASN A 6 -18.41 -12.77 -6.36
N ASP A 7 -18.23 -13.70 -7.29
CA ASP A 7 -17.41 -14.90 -7.06
C ASP A 7 -15.90 -14.58 -6.99
N LEU A 8 -15.44 -13.53 -7.67
CA LEU A 8 -14.05 -13.07 -7.56
C LEU A 8 -13.75 -12.42 -6.20
N HIS A 9 -14.69 -11.63 -5.66
CA HIS A 9 -14.61 -11.09 -4.30
C HIS A 9 -14.60 -12.18 -3.22
N LYS A 10 -15.30 -13.30 -3.46
CA LYS A 10 -15.31 -14.45 -2.56
C LYS A 10 -13.99 -15.24 -2.56
N LYS A 11 -13.28 -15.27 -3.70
CA LYS A 11 -11.98 -15.96 -3.86
C LYS A 11 -10.77 -15.14 -3.40
N ARG A 12 -10.82 -13.80 -3.44
CA ARG A 12 -9.70 -12.94 -3.04
C ARG A 12 -9.97 -12.27 -1.70
N LYS A 13 -9.74 -12.99 -0.60
CA LYS A 13 -9.65 -12.35 0.72
C LYS A 13 -8.42 -11.43 0.70
N THR A 14 -8.63 -10.13 0.49
CA THR A 14 -7.58 -9.08 0.58
C THR A 14 -7.22 -8.74 2.03
N ARG A 15 -7.91 -9.35 2.99
CA ARG A 15 -7.65 -9.18 4.41
C ARG A 15 -6.27 -9.68 4.80
N PHE A 16 -5.44 -8.77 5.27
CA PHE A 16 -4.10 -9.06 5.74
C PHE A 16 -4.11 -9.98 6.98
N PRO A 17 -3.17 -10.95 7.11
CA PRO A 17 -3.08 -11.79 8.28
C PRO A 17 -2.73 -10.99 9.54
N LEU A 18 -3.60 -11.03 10.55
CA LEU A 18 -3.40 -10.28 11.81
C LEU A 18 -2.09 -10.63 12.51
N SER A 19 -1.63 -11.88 12.42
CA SER A 19 -0.35 -12.33 12.99
C SER A 19 0.85 -11.66 12.34
N ARG A 20 0.79 -11.35 11.04
CA ARG A 20 1.87 -10.66 10.32
C ARG A 20 1.89 -9.17 10.65
N ILE A 21 0.71 -8.54 10.71
CA ILE A 21 0.58 -7.16 11.17
C ILE A 21 1.15 -7.02 12.58
N LYS A 22 0.72 -7.90 13.50
CA LYS A 22 1.21 -7.91 14.88
C LYS A 22 2.74 -8.08 14.93
N LYS A 23 3.30 -9.01 14.15
CA LYS A 23 4.75 -9.26 14.12
C LYS A 23 5.55 -8.04 13.64
N ILE A 24 5.10 -7.36 12.58
CA ILE A 24 5.77 -6.15 12.06
C ILE A 24 5.65 -5.01 13.07
N MET A 25 4.45 -4.81 13.63
CA MET A 25 4.20 -3.77 14.63
C MET A 25 5.09 -3.96 15.88
N GLN A 26 5.32 -5.20 16.30
CA GLN A 26 6.20 -5.54 17.43
C GLN A 26 7.70 -5.57 17.07
N GLN A 27 8.11 -5.22 15.86
CA GLN A 27 9.52 -4.94 15.57
C GLN A 27 9.98 -3.63 16.21
N ASN A 28 9.03 -2.73 16.51
CA ASN A 28 9.27 -1.58 17.35
C ASN A 28 9.13 -2.00 18.83
N GLU A 29 10.24 -1.99 19.56
CA GLU A 29 10.31 -2.42 20.96
C GLU A 29 9.42 -1.57 21.89
N ASP A 30 9.19 -0.30 21.55
CA ASP A 30 8.38 0.64 22.34
C ASP A 30 6.88 0.30 22.32
N VAL A 31 6.41 -0.50 21.36
CA VAL A 31 4.99 -0.88 21.24
C VAL A 31 4.54 -1.83 22.35
N GLY A 32 5.44 -2.66 22.87
CA GLY A 32 5.14 -3.62 23.93
C GLY A 32 3.91 -4.52 23.65
N LYS A 33 2.96 -4.54 24.59
CA LYS A 33 1.71 -5.31 24.47
C LYS A 33 0.60 -4.46 23.83
N ALA A 34 0.27 -4.74 22.58
CA ALA A 34 -0.85 -4.11 21.89
C ALA A 34 -2.20 -4.78 22.20
N ALA A 35 -3.27 -3.99 22.26
CA ALA A 35 -4.64 -4.50 22.35
C ALA A 35 -5.03 -5.30 21.10
N ILE A 36 -5.91 -6.29 21.26
CA ILE A 36 -6.34 -7.21 20.19
C ILE A 36 -7.02 -6.46 19.04
N THR A 37 -7.67 -5.34 19.32
CA THR A 37 -8.38 -4.50 18.34
C THR A 37 -7.44 -3.74 17.40
N VAL A 38 -6.21 -3.40 17.85
CA VAL A 38 -5.28 -2.57 17.09
C VAL A 38 -4.87 -3.22 15.75
N PRO A 39 -4.42 -4.50 15.71
CA PRO A 39 -4.13 -5.15 14.43
C PRO A 39 -5.33 -5.26 13.48
N VAL A 40 -6.56 -5.34 14.01
CA VAL A 40 -7.77 -5.45 13.21
C VAL A 40 -8.07 -4.13 12.50
N VAL A 41 -8.02 -3.02 13.24
CA VAL A 41 -8.19 -1.67 12.68
C VAL A 41 -7.09 -1.37 11.66
N LEU A 42 -5.84 -1.70 12.00
CA LEU A 42 -4.71 -1.51 11.09
C LEU A 42 -4.86 -2.34 9.81
N SER A 43 -5.37 -3.58 9.89
CA SER A 43 -5.69 -4.37 8.69
C SER A 43 -6.64 -3.64 7.75
N LYS A 44 -7.67 -2.98 8.29
CA LYS A 44 -8.64 -2.26 7.45
C LYS A 44 -8.05 -0.95 6.91
N ALA A 45 -7.29 -0.23 7.72
CA ALA A 45 -6.60 0.98 7.29
C ALA A 45 -5.59 0.68 6.16
N LEU A 46 -4.87 -0.44 6.23
CA LEU A 46 -3.95 -0.87 5.17
C LEU A 46 -4.67 -1.17 3.86
N GLU A 47 -5.84 -1.81 3.89
CA GLU A 47 -6.66 -2.02 2.68
C GLU A 47 -7.01 -0.68 2.02
N MET A 48 -7.54 0.27 2.80
CA MET A 48 -7.92 1.60 2.31
C MET A 48 -6.71 2.39 1.80
N PHE A 49 -5.58 2.31 2.51
CA PHE A 49 -4.33 2.95 2.11
C PHE A 49 -3.82 2.40 0.77
N PHE A 50 -3.81 1.08 0.59
CA PHE A 50 -3.35 0.49 -0.67
C PHE A 50 -4.30 0.78 -1.83
N GLU A 51 -5.61 0.74 -1.61
CA GLU A 51 -6.59 1.15 -2.61
C GLU A 51 -6.34 2.58 -3.08
N GLN A 52 -6.14 3.51 -2.14
CA GLN A 52 -5.89 4.91 -2.46
C GLN A 52 -4.58 5.10 -3.25
N ILE A 53 -3.48 4.51 -2.78
CA ILE A 53 -2.17 4.74 -3.40
C ILE A 53 -2.07 4.07 -4.77
N ILE A 54 -2.58 2.84 -4.91
CA ILE A 54 -2.55 2.10 -6.17
C ILE A 54 -3.45 2.77 -7.21
N SER A 55 -4.60 3.31 -6.82
CA SER A 55 -5.47 4.07 -7.74
C SER A 55 -4.75 5.29 -8.31
N LYS A 56 -4.07 6.08 -7.47
CA LYS A 56 -3.26 7.21 -7.93
C LYS A 56 -2.08 6.78 -8.81
N MET A 57 -1.45 5.64 -8.50
CA MET A 57 -0.36 5.09 -9.31
C MET A 57 -0.87 4.62 -10.68
N ALA A 58 -2.05 4.03 -10.74
CA ALA A 58 -2.70 3.63 -11.99
C ALA A 58 -3.06 4.86 -12.85
N GLU A 59 -3.54 5.93 -12.24
CA GLU A 59 -3.75 7.21 -12.93
C GLU A 59 -2.44 7.79 -13.47
N SER A 60 -1.34 7.73 -12.70
CA SER A 60 0.00 8.13 -13.16
C SER A 60 0.46 7.31 -14.35
N ALA A 61 0.32 5.98 -14.30
CA ALA A 61 0.69 5.09 -15.40
C ALA A 61 -0.15 5.39 -16.65
N LYS A 62 -1.45 5.66 -16.49
CA LYS A 62 -2.35 6.04 -17.58
C LYS A 62 -1.95 7.36 -18.23
N ARG A 63 -1.52 8.36 -17.45
CA ARG A 63 -1.00 9.65 -17.98
C ARG A 63 0.27 9.45 -18.81
N ARG A 64 1.05 8.41 -18.53
CA ARG A 64 2.22 7.98 -19.31
C ARG A 64 1.86 7.02 -20.45
N GLU A 65 0.57 6.86 -20.75
CA GLU A 65 0.07 5.94 -21.79
C GLU A 65 0.51 4.48 -21.58
N SER A 66 0.74 4.09 -20.33
CA SER A 66 1.22 2.76 -19.95
C SER A 66 0.12 1.94 -19.28
N ALA A 67 -0.05 0.71 -19.75
CA ALA A 67 -0.90 -0.29 -19.09
C ALA A 67 -0.23 -0.91 -17.84
N LYS A 68 1.05 -0.58 -17.56
CA LYS A 68 1.83 -1.10 -16.45
C LYS A 68 2.20 0.00 -15.47
N ILE A 69 1.91 -0.24 -14.19
CA ILE A 69 2.40 0.57 -13.06
C ILE A 69 3.89 0.26 -12.85
N GLN A 70 4.70 1.30 -12.71
CA GLN A 70 6.15 1.20 -12.50
C GLN A 70 6.58 1.95 -11.23
N ALA A 71 7.82 1.74 -10.79
CA ALA A 71 8.38 2.43 -9.61
C ALA A 71 8.32 3.96 -9.72
N GLN A 72 8.47 4.52 -10.93
CA GLN A 72 8.31 5.96 -11.16
C GLN A 72 6.90 6.49 -10.84
N ASP A 73 5.86 5.67 -11.02
CA ASP A 73 4.48 6.05 -10.70
C ASP A 73 4.29 6.17 -9.18
N PHE A 74 4.93 5.28 -8.40
CA PHE A 74 4.97 5.39 -6.94
C PHE A 74 5.67 6.68 -6.48
N ARG A 75 6.86 6.96 -7.02
CA ARG A 75 7.62 8.18 -6.69
C ARG A 75 6.83 9.45 -7.03
N SER A 76 6.12 9.44 -8.17
CA SER A 76 5.23 10.54 -8.58
C SER A 76 4.08 10.77 -7.59
N VAL A 77 3.42 9.70 -7.16
CA VAL A 77 2.31 9.79 -6.18
C VAL A 77 2.79 10.28 -4.82
N VAL A 78 3.93 9.82 -4.34
CA VAL A 78 4.50 10.29 -3.05
C VAL A 78 4.83 11.78 -3.12
N LYS A 79 5.44 12.25 -4.22
CA LYS A 79 5.74 13.68 -4.44
C LYS A 79 4.50 14.54 -4.63
N SER A 80 3.39 13.98 -5.10
CA SER A 80 2.15 14.75 -5.31
C SER A 80 1.50 15.22 -4.00
N ASN A 81 1.82 14.59 -2.87
CA ASN A 81 1.33 14.96 -1.55
C ASN A 81 2.37 14.58 -0.48
N GLU A 82 3.45 15.36 -0.43
CA GLU A 82 4.58 15.10 0.47
C GLU A 82 4.21 15.21 1.95
N GLU A 83 3.23 16.04 2.32
CA GLU A 83 2.80 16.14 3.73
C GLU A 83 2.20 14.81 4.20
N LEU A 84 1.24 14.26 3.44
CA LEU A 84 0.56 13.01 3.80
C LEU A 84 1.46 11.79 3.62
N TYR A 85 2.31 11.78 2.59
CA TYR A 85 3.16 10.64 2.24
C TYR A 85 4.63 10.79 2.67
N SER A 86 4.94 11.76 3.54
CA SER A 86 6.29 12.03 4.06
C SER A 86 6.99 10.77 4.59
N PHE A 87 6.25 9.89 5.26
CA PHE A 87 6.77 8.62 5.79
C PHE A 87 7.26 7.62 4.72
N LEU A 88 6.86 7.80 3.44
CA LEU A 88 7.26 6.96 2.32
C LEU A 88 8.47 7.52 1.57
N VAL A 89 8.84 8.78 1.77
CA VAL A 89 9.95 9.44 1.07
C VAL A 89 11.27 8.65 1.21
N PRO A 90 11.66 8.13 2.39
CA PRO A 90 12.87 7.33 2.53
C PRO A 90 12.90 6.08 1.64
N LEU A 91 11.73 5.51 1.32
CA LEU A 91 11.59 4.33 0.46
C LEU A 91 11.66 4.68 -1.03
N CYS A 92 11.42 5.94 -1.40
CA CYS A 92 11.55 6.42 -2.77
C CYS A 92 12.99 6.75 -3.16
N SER A 93 13.88 6.93 -2.18
CA SER A 93 15.28 7.31 -2.39
C SER A 93 16.23 6.14 -2.58
N THR A 94 15.77 4.90 -2.40
CA THR A 94 16.62 3.71 -2.47
C THR A 94 16.58 3.06 -3.84
N GLU A 95 17.19 3.69 -4.86
CA GLU A 95 17.87 2.96 -5.93
C GLU A 95 19.12 3.74 -6.30
N LYS A 96 20.25 3.02 -6.35
CA LYS A 96 21.42 3.45 -7.10
C LYS A 96 20.93 3.93 -8.46
N GLU A 97 21.46 5.06 -8.91
CA GLU A 97 21.35 5.49 -10.29
C GLU A 97 21.70 4.28 -11.17
N ASP A 98 20.67 3.64 -11.74
CA ASP A 98 20.87 2.68 -12.82
C ASP A 98 21.61 3.45 -13.90
N SER A 99 22.86 3.05 -14.04
CA SER A 99 23.89 3.75 -14.77
C SER A 99 23.48 3.93 -16.23
N GLN A 100 23.82 5.10 -16.77
CA GLN A 100 23.97 5.33 -18.21
C GLN A 100 24.85 4.26 -18.86
#